data_AF-A0A6A5GZ21-F1
#
_entry.id   AF-A0A6A5GZ21-F1
#
_cell.length_a   1.000
_cell.length_b   1.000
_cell.length_c   1.000
_cell.angle_alpha   90.00
_cell.angle_beta   90.00
_cell.angle_gamma   90.00
#
_symmetry.space_group_name_H-M   'P 1'
#
loop_
_entity.id
_entity.type
_entity.pdbx_description
1 polymer ?
#
loop_
_entity_poly.entity_id
_entity_poly.type
_entity_poly.pdbx_seq_one_letter_code
_entity_poly.pdbx_strand_id
1 'polypeptide(L)'
;MRNELLILLIMNVATASSEPRPHALSTAVINRYKEFKRSTASAHHHTLINVSNSPSNAENVTSRIKISSLDAYSFVPADSLQSLSDSGNILSRSKRSPNDAAFTTLQSHVSALARVVTGISLYNGLVDNSISSDQAITELMNLGSISLKELETFDKKKVDDFVKKLKEASSKMATESAGIERNLVDFHAMKNMWNDAGDLTKIPNRAKFETLNSLTSLDLGVLEDFKEGNDASSSLESLKKASKTAVEEMNKANVLNILKEMSPFHKFTQMIEYYDNAKVYVLSTTADSIIATLKQDLQELQSIVGAAGSVISALSGIVSSRSGSNDINRQHTIGFVNGYLDLKNIMKDSVDAWLQNSLKQFNGTEGLSVFNGLAEKMSSLDEKWKAANEESTRTSLKHAEKLETHSRTLNYHKDSIDPLIKRFQGCPFVFVDATYTANAAQLSKNMKKLEKKVETIHSISRLTQANSDDAQKVLGHLKIHLKILKGDEKVGKIAGELLGKSDFYEKILTNKLGQAYLTFFNHLKDIKEDSSGLSAAAQLAIDFRDLQTIASFETDIATASSAIPGSTNLIATIKSKIDKVRSSETGKKLIKLKELAKYSKPLGDSSESLSRVQKALERKKELLDFVENGNVVEEAT
;
A
#
# COMPACT_ATOMS: atom_id res chain seq x y z
N MET A 1 10.63 26.91 -33.24
CA MET A 1 12.04 26.62 -32.89
C MET A 1 12.36 26.86 -31.40
N ARG A 2 12.70 28.08 -30.94
CA ARG A 2 13.27 28.25 -29.56
C ARG A 2 12.38 27.72 -28.42
N ASN A 3 11.06 27.90 -28.47
CA ASN A 3 10.17 27.38 -27.42
C ASN A 3 10.04 25.85 -27.45
N GLU A 4 10.12 25.22 -28.64
CA GLU A 4 10.09 23.76 -28.78
C GLU A 4 11.37 23.13 -28.22
N LEU A 5 12.52 23.78 -28.42
CA LEU A 5 13.80 23.36 -27.81
C LEU A 5 13.75 23.39 -26.27
N LEU A 6 13.11 24.40 -25.65
CA LEU A 6 12.94 24.45 -24.21
C LEU A 6 12.01 23.33 -23.69
N ILE A 7 10.91 23.06 -24.40
CA ILE A 7 9.97 21.98 -24.06
C ILE A 7 10.64 20.61 -24.23
N LEU A 8 11.42 20.39 -25.30
CA LEU A 8 12.21 19.17 -25.50
C LEU A 8 13.27 18.98 -24.41
N LEU A 9 13.92 20.05 -23.95
CA LEU A 9 14.87 19.99 -22.85
C LEU A 9 14.21 19.54 -21.53
N ILE A 10 13.00 20.03 -21.24
CA ILE A 10 12.21 19.63 -20.07
C ILE A 10 11.75 18.16 -20.22
N MET A 11 11.28 17.76 -21.40
CA MET A 11 10.81 16.38 -21.63
C MET A 11 11.92 15.35 -21.55
N ASN A 12 13.12 15.63 -22.08
CA ASN A 12 14.27 14.72 -21.98
C ASN A 12 14.76 14.49 -20.54
N VAL A 13 14.42 15.36 -19.59
CA VAL A 13 14.70 15.17 -18.16
C VAL A 13 13.62 14.29 -17.49
N ALA A 14 12.39 14.26 -18.02
CA ALA A 14 11.29 13.49 -17.47
C ALA A 14 11.20 12.05 -18.02
N THR A 15 11.52 11.83 -19.31
CA THR A 15 11.41 10.52 -19.97
C THR A 15 12.42 9.47 -19.47
N ALA A 16 13.44 9.87 -18.72
CA ALA A 16 14.43 8.98 -18.13
C ALA A 16 13.95 8.20 -16.87
N SER A 17 12.64 8.25 -16.56
CA SER A 17 12.07 7.73 -15.31
C SER A 17 10.89 6.75 -15.48
N SER A 18 10.60 6.27 -16.69
CA SER A 18 9.39 5.48 -17.00
C SER A 18 9.69 4.06 -17.48
N GLU A 19 9.79 3.12 -16.53
CA GLU A 19 9.67 1.66 -16.76
C GLU A 19 8.72 1.04 -15.70
N PRO A 20 8.21 -0.21 -15.88
CA PRO A 20 6.87 -0.56 -15.41
C PRO A 20 6.68 -0.83 -13.90
N ARG A 21 5.41 -0.67 -13.48
CA ARG A 21 4.92 -0.66 -12.09
C ARG A 21 4.89 -2.05 -11.42
N PRO A 22 5.20 -2.11 -10.12
CA PRO A 22 4.54 -3.00 -9.16
C PRO A 22 3.90 -2.18 -8.02
N HIS A 23 2.58 -1.98 -8.03
CA HIS A 23 1.91 -1.01 -7.13
C HIS A 23 0.77 -1.54 -6.24
N ALA A 24 0.43 -2.83 -6.28
CA ALA A 24 -0.65 -3.39 -5.45
C ALA A 24 -0.24 -3.65 -3.98
N LEU A 25 0.98 -4.14 -3.73
CA LEU A 25 1.36 -4.68 -2.41
C LEU A 25 1.55 -3.62 -1.31
N SER A 26 2.27 -2.52 -1.60
CA SER A 26 2.77 -1.62 -0.55
C SER A 26 1.65 -0.92 0.23
N THR A 27 0.62 -0.42 -0.44
CA THR A 27 -0.51 0.28 0.20
C THR A 27 -1.30 -0.64 1.14
N ALA A 28 -1.50 -1.90 0.77
CA ALA A 28 -2.20 -2.88 1.59
C ALA A 28 -1.42 -3.21 2.88
N VAL A 29 -0.10 -3.41 2.76
CA VAL A 29 0.78 -3.69 3.91
C VAL A 29 0.89 -2.48 4.84
N ILE A 30 1.03 -1.26 4.29
CA ILE A 30 1.07 -0.01 5.07
C ILE A 30 -0.24 0.22 5.84
N ASN A 31 -1.39 -0.18 5.28
CA ASN A 31 -2.67 -0.06 5.98
C ASN A 31 -2.83 -1.12 7.08
N ARG A 32 -2.43 -2.39 6.85
CA ARG A 32 -2.35 -3.41 7.91
C ARG A 32 -1.45 -2.96 9.08
N TYR A 33 -0.30 -2.34 8.81
CA TYR A 33 0.57 -1.79 9.85
C TYR A 33 -0.11 -0.68 10.67
N LYS A 34 -0.93 0.18 10.05
CA LYS A 34 -1.73 1.21 10.76
C LYS A 34 -2.86 0.59 11.58
N GLU A 35 -3.49 -0.47 11.09
CA GLU A 35 -4.54 -1.21 11.81
C GLU A 35 -3.96 -1.91 13.05
N PHE A 36 -2.83 -2.60 12.90
CA PHE A 36 -2.05 -3.17 14.01
C PHE A 36 -1.66 -2.09 15.05
N LYS A 37 -1.16 -0.94 14.62
CA LYS A 37 -0.80 0.16 15.54
C LYS A 37 -2.00 0.80 16.24
N ARG A 38 -3.22 0.65 15.69
CA ARG A 38 -4.47 1.07 16.36
C ARG A 38 -4.93 0.02 17.39
N SER A 39 -4.86 -1.27 17.07
CA SER A 39 -5.27 -2.32 18.02
C SER A 39 -4.33 -2.41 19.23
N THR A 40 -3.02 -2.28 19.05
CA THR A 40 -2.06 -2.25 20.17
C THR A 40 -2.24 -1.03 21.07
N ALA A 41 -2.62 0.14 20.52
CA ALA A 41 -2.94 1.33 21.31
C ALA A 41 -4.18 1.15 22.19
N SER A 42 -5.21 0.44 21.68
CA SER A 42 -6.42 0.14 22.45
C SER A 42 -6.15 -0.78 23.66
N ALA A 43 -5.22 -1.73 23.50
CA ALA A 43 -4.86 -2.69 24.55
C ALA A 43 -4.19 -2.08 25.80
N HIS A 44 -3.75 -0.82 25.75
CA HIS A 44 -3.11 -0.12 26.88
C HIS A 44 -4.04 0.77 27.72
N HIS A 45 -5.36 0.74 27.48
CA HIS A 45 -6.34 1.49 28.30
C HIS A 45 -7.12 0.65 29.33
N HIS A 46 -6.89 -0.66 29.42
CA HIS A 46 -7.56 -1.52 30.41
C HIS A 46 -6.73 -1.89 31.65
N THR A 47 -5.51 -1.38 31.79
CA THR A 47 -4.63 -1.67 32.94
C THR A 47 -3.93 -0.42 33.47
N LEU A 48 -4.64 0.36 34.30
CA LEU A 48 -4.15 1.10 35.48
C LEU A 48 -5.23 2.09 35.96
N ILE A 49 -5.84 1.82 37.13
CA ILE A 49 -6.74 2.75 37.85
C ILE A 49 -6.28 2.81 39.30
N ASN A 50 -6.17 4.04 39.84
CA ASN A 50 -5.66 4.41 41.18
C ASN A 50 -4.14 4.10 41.39
N VAL A 51 -3.38 4.81 42.23
CA VAL A 51 -3.73 5.75 43.32
C VAL A 51 -3.04 7.13 43.15
N SER A 52 -3.64 8.16 43.75
CA SER A 52 -3.28 9.59 43.77
C SER A 52 -1.90 9.97 44.33
N ASN A 53 -1.25 11.02 43.77
CA ASN A 53 -1.22 12.37 44.41
C ASN A 53 -0.43 13.45 43.62
N SER A 54 -0.71 14.72 43.94
CA SER A 54 -0.02 15.96 43.57
C SER A 54 0.46 16.67 44.88
N PRO A 55 1.24 17.79 44.91
CA PRO A 55 1.39 18.83 43.86
C PRO A 55 2.79 19.48 43.67
N SER A 56 2.83 20.44 42.72
CA SER A 56 3.61 21.70 42.71
C SER A 56 5.13 21.72 42.95
N ASN A 57 5.87 22.27 41.97
CA ASN A 57 6.26 23.69 42.01
C ASN A 57 6.76 24.21 40.65
N ALA A 58 6.90 25.54 40.53
CA ALA A 58 7.46 26.22 39.37
C ALA A 58 8.84 26.80 39.71
N GLU A 59 9.67 27.15 38.70
CA GLU A 59 10.14 28.54 38.53
C GLU A 59 10.90 28.82 37.21
N ASN A 60 11.25 30.10 37.03
CA ASN A 60 11.81 30.75 35.84
C ASN A 60 13.28 30.40 35.54
N VAL A 61 13.76 30.72 34.32
CA VAL A 61 14.61 31.92 34.06
C VAL A 61 14.94 32.07 32.57
N THR A 62 14.93 33.31 32.08
CA THR A 62 15.26 33.72 30.70
C THR A 62 16.72 34.14 30.50
N SER A 63 17.25 33.96 29.28
CA SER A 63 18.36 34.77 28.74
C SER A 63 18.19 35.03 27.23
N ARG A 64 18.67 36.18 26.75
CA ARG A 64 18.75 36.59 25.32
C ARG A 64 20.22 36.90 24.97
N ILE A 65 20.57 36.97 23.67
CA ILE A 65 21.52 37.97 23.10
C ILE A 65 21.40 38.02 21.55
N LYS A 66 22.01 39.00 20.88
CA LYS A 66 21.71 39.46 19.50
C LYS A 66 22.87 39.36 18.48
N ILE A 67 22.53 38.98 17.24
CA ILE A 67 22.77 39.63 15.92
C ILE A 67 23.98 40.60 15.74
N SER A 68 24.84 40.32 14.73
CA SER A 68 25.44 41.26 13.73
C SER A 68 26.48 40.56 12.79
N SER A 69 26.93 41.05 11.61
CA SER A 69 26.31 41.82 10.48
C SER A 69 27.30 42.08 9.29
N LEU A 70 26.83 42.21 8.03
CA LEU A 70 27.51 42.81 6.81
C LEU A 70 28.76 42.04 6.24
N ASP A 71 29.30 42.16 5.00
CA ASP A 71 28.96 42.71 3.64
C ASP A 71 30.10 42.27 2.62
N ALA A 72 30.18 42.51 1.28
CA ALA A 72 29.28 42.80 0.13
C ALA A 72 30.11 42.80 -1.23
N TYR A 73 29.52 43.19 -2.39
CA TYR A 73 30.13 43.43 -3.75
C TYR A 73 30.67 42.21 -4.57
N SER A 74 30.76 42.17 -5.93
CA SER A 74 30.05 42.88 -7.04
C SER A 74 30.38 42.32 -8.46
N PHE A 75 29.66 42.81 -9.49
CA PHE A 75 30.00 42.92 -10.94
C PHE A 75 29.80 41.76 -11.97
N VAL A 76 29.47 42.17 -13.21
CA VAL A 76 29.04 41.46 -14.45
C VAL A 76 29.25 42.51 -15.62
N PRO A 77 29.49 42.25 -16.95
CA PRO A 77 28.89 41.20 -17.80
C PRO A 77 29.67 40.74 -19.09
N ALA A 78 28.92 40.08 -20.02
CA ALA A 78 28.97 40.16 -21.51
C ALA A 78 29.83 39.23 -22.40
N ASP A 79 29.08 38.48 -23.24
CA ASP A 79 29.20 38.28 -24.70
C ASP A 79 30.11 37.25 -25.43
N SER A 80 29.53 36.80 -26.56
CA SER A 80 30.09 36.18 -27.77
C SER A 80 30.37 34.67 -27.84
N LEU A 81 29.59 34.01 -28.72
CA LEU A 81 29.68 32.61 -29.15
C LEU A 81 30.90 32.32 -30.04
N GLN A 82 31.61 31.20 -29.80
CA GLN A 82 32.28 30.45 -30.88
C GLN A 82 32.58 28.99 -30.48
N SER A 83 33.07 28.20 -31.46
CA SER A 83 33.41 26.76 -31.39
C SER A 83 32.34 25.80 -30.84
N LEU A 84 31.35 25.48 -31.68
CA LEU A 84 30.69 24.17 -31.68
C LEU A 84 31.63 23.13 -32.30
N SER A 85 32.55 22.55 -31.52
CA SER A 85 33.35 21.38 -31.94
C SER A 85 34.08 20.74 -30.75
N ASP A 86 33.43 19.78 -30.08
CA ASP A 86 33.92 18.40 -30.04
C ASP A 86 32.96 17.49 -29.28
N SER A 87 32.75 16.27 -29.79
CA SER A 87 31.79 15.31 -29.24
C SER A 87 32.51 14.22 -28.43
N GLY A 88 32.64 14.44 -27.13
CA GLY A 88 33.18 13.45 -26.20
C GLY A 88 32.75 13.70 -24.75
N ASN A 89 32.37 12.62 -24.04
CA ASN A 89 32.23 12.56 -22.59
C ASN A 89 31.25 13.55 -21.90
N ILE A 90 29.98 13.56 -22.30
CA ILE A 90 28.91 14.09 -21.44
C ILE A 90 28.57 13.06 -20.34
N LEU A 91 29.42 13.01 -19.32
CA LEU A 91 29.13 12.37 -18.02
C LEU A 91 29.43 13.33 -16.85
N SER A 92 29.21 14.63 -17.10
CA SER A 92 29.29 15.70 -16.11
C SER A 92 28.19 15.57 -15.06
N ARG A 93 28.48 14.76 -14.03
CA ARG A 93 27.71 14.53 -12.80
C ARG A 93 27.26 15.86 -12.17
N SER A 94 26.08 16.35 -12.56
CA SER A 94 25.56 17.63 -12.09
C SER A 94 25.51 17.67 -10.56
N LYS A 95 26.20 18.64 -9.95
CA LYS A 95 26.24 18.81 -8.50
C LYS A 95 24.82 19.10 -7.99
N ARG A 96 24.20 18.11 -7.36
CA ARG A 96 22.92 18.32 -6.66
C ARG A 96 23.16 19.25 -5.47
N SER A 97 22.65 20.47 -5.60
CA SER A 97 22.66 21.46 -4.51
C SER A 97 21.80 20.95 -3.34
N PRO A 98 22.22 21.13 -2.07
CA PRO A 98 21.62 20.46 -0.91
C PRO A 98 20.33 21.13 -0.40
N ASN A 99 19.43 21.54 -1.30
CA ASN A 99 18.19 22.23 -0.97
C ASN A 99 16.98 21.55 -1.61
N ASP A 100 16.02 21.10 -0.79
CA ASP A 100 14.70 20.63 -1.26
C ASP A 100 13.98 21.69 -2.11
N ALA A 101 14.26 22.97 -1.86
CA ALA A 101 13.80 24.09 -2.68
C ALA A 101 14.05 23.91 -4.19
N ALA A 102 15.16 23.27 -4.60
CA ALA A 102 15.42 23.03 -6.03
C ALA A 102 14.42 22.03 -6.65
N PHE A 103 14.02 21.01 -5.90
CA PHE A 103 12.95 20.08 -6.31
C PHE A 103 11.59 20.76 -6.26
N THR A 104 11.29 21.50 -5.19
CA THR A 104 10.02 22.23 -5.03
C THR A 104 9.81 23.30 -6.11
N THR A 105 10.85 24.04 -6.50
CA THR A 105 10.79 24.99 -7.63
C THR A 105 10.54 24.27 -8.94
N LEU A 106 11.24 23.16 -9.23
CA LEU A 106 11.01 22.37 -10.44
C LEU A 106 9.58 21.81 -10.48
N GLN A 107 9.10 21.22 -9.38
CA GLN A 107 7.75 20.71 -9.24
C GLN A 107 6.71 21.81 -9.46
N SER A 108 6.87 22.97 -8.82
CA SER A 108 5.99 24.13 -8.98
C SER A 108 5.94 24.62 -10.44
N HIS A 109 7.10 24.79 -11.09
CA HIS A 109 7.19 25.25 -12.48
C HIS A 109 6.57 24.25 -13.47
N VAL A 110 6.86 22.94 -13.31
CA VAL A 110 6.30 21.89 -14.17
C VAL A 110 4.79 21.76 -13.97
N SER A 111 4.29 21.82 -12.72
CA SER A 111 2.85 21.79 -12.45
C SER A 111 2.13 23.02 -12.99
N ALA A 112 2.68 24.24 -12.82
CA ALA A 112 2.10 25.46 -13.38
C ALA A 112 2.04 25.41 -14.93
N LEU A 113 3.13 24.98 -15.58
CA LEU A 113 3.17 24.79 -17.03
C LEU A 113 2.17 23.73 -17.50
N ALA A 114 2.07 22.60 -16.80
CA ALA A 114 1.12 21.53 -17.11
C ALA A 114 -0.34 22.02 -17.02
N ARG A 115 -0.70 22.79 -15.98
CA ARG A 115 -2.05 23.36 -15.83
C ARG A 115 -2.37 24.38 -16.92
N VAL A 116 -1.45 25.29 -17.23
CA VAL A 116 -1.63 26.26 -18.32
C VAL A 116 -1.80 25.57 -19.68
N VAL A 117 -0.92 24.63 -20.04
CA VAL A 117 -1.00 23.90 -21.31
C VAL A 117 -2.27 23.04 -21.39
N THR A 118 -2.67 22.40 -20.27
CA THR A 118 -3.91 21.62 -20.20
C THR A 118 -5.15 22.50 -20.35
N GLY A 119 -5.17 23.72 -19.80
CA GLY A 119 -6.26 24.68 -20.02
C GLY A 119 -6.40 25.10 -21.49
N ILE A 120 -5.28 25.32 -22.18
CA ILE A 120 -5.24 25.61 -23.62
C ILE A 120 -5.75 24.40 -24.42
N SER A 121 -5.29 23.19 -24.09
CA SER A 121 -5.68 21.94 -24.75
C SER A 121 -7.18 21.66 -24.57
N LEU A 122 -7.69 21.81 -23.34
CA LEU A 122 -9.10 21.61 -23.02
C LEU A 122 -9.99 22.63 -23.75
N TYR A 123 -9.64 23.92 -23.76
CA TYR A 123 -10.42 24.92 -24.49
C TYR A 123 -10.50 24.58 -25.99
N ASN A 124 -9.36 24.27 -26.62
CA ASN A 124 -9.32 23.99 -28.05
C ASN A 124 -10.11 22.72 -28.41
N GLY A 125 -9.96 21.65 -27.65
CA GLY A 125 -10.71 20.41 -27.88
C GLY A 125 -12.21 20.52 -27.61
N LEU A 126 -12.63 21.43 -26.72
CA LEU A 126 -14.05 21.78 -26.57
C LEU A 126 -14.57 22.59 -27.78
N VAL A 127 -13.75 23.44 -28.40
CA VAL A 127 -14.13 24.27 -29.57
C VAL A 127 -14.22 23.45 -30.86
N ASP A 128 -13.25 22.56 -31.12
CA ASP A 128 -13.29 21.66 -32.28
C ASP A 128 -14.15 20.40 -32.05
N ASN A 129 -14.59 20.17 -30.80
CA ASN A 129 -15.41 19.05 -30.33
C ASN A 129 -14.69 17.68 -30.33
N SER A 130 -13.34 17.66 -30.38
CA SER A 130 -12.54 16.46 -30.07
C SER A 130 -12.59 16.05 -28.60
N ILE A 131 -13.02 16.96 -27.71
CA ILE A 131 -13.37 16.69 -26.32
C ILE A 131 -14.86 17.03 -26.14
N SER A 132 -15.68 16.04 -25.77
CA SER A 132 -17.08 16.31 -25.40
C SER A 132 -17.19 16.93 -24.00
N SER A 133 -18.25 17.69 -23.76
CA SER A 133 -18.57 18.24 -22.43
C SER A 133 -18.63 17.15 -21.36
N ASP A 134 -19.14 15.96 -21.70
CA ASP A 134 -19.30 14.84 -20.78
C ASP A 134 -17.93 14.22 -20.40
N GLN A 135 -17.02 14.03 -21.35
CA GLN A 135 -15.63 13.63 -21.06
C GLN A 135 -14.92 14.66 -20.17
N ALA A 136 -15.05 15.95 -20.50
CA ALA A 136 -14.45 17.03 -19.72
C ALA A 136 -14.94 17.03 -18.26
N ILE A 137 -16.24 16.81 -18.03
CA ILE A 137 -16.80 16.69 -16.67
C ILE A 137 -16.29 15.43 -15.98
N THR A 138 -16.33 14.26 -16.63
CA THR A 138 -15.89 12.99 -16.04
C THR A 138 -14.43 13.02 -15.59
N GLU A 139 -13.52 13.59 -16.38
CA GLU A 139 -12.12 13.71 -15.95
C GLU A 139 -11.90 14.79 -14.86
N LEU A 140 -12.55 15.98 -14.99
CA LEU A 140 -12.40 17.07 -14.01
C LEU A 140 -13.03 16.75 -12.64
N MET A 141 -14.13 15.99 -12.63
CA MET A 141 -14.78 15.46 -11.43
C MET A 141 -14.17 14.12 -10.96
N ASN A 142 -13.06 13.67 -11.56
CA ASN A 142 -12.31 12.48 -11.16
C ASN A 142 -13.11 11.15 -11.17
N LEU A 143 -14.20 11.07 -11.95
CA LEU A 143 -15.17 9.96 -11.92
C LEU A 143 -14.63 8.61 -12.45
N GLY A 144 -13.47 8.61 -13.11
CA GLY A 144 -12.80 7.39 -13.57
C GLY A 144 -13.62 6.66 -14.63
N SER A 145 -14.08 5.45 -14.32
CA SER A 145 -14.91 4.62 -15.20
C SER A 145 -16.40 4.98 -15.20
N ILE A 146 -16.86 5.86 -14.32
CA ILE A 146 -18.29 6.20 -14.19
C ILE A 146 -18.70 7.24 -15.23
N SER A 147 -19.78 6.92 -15.94
CA SER A 147 -20.45 7.82 -16.87
C SER A 147 -21.40 8.78 -16.14
N LEU A 148 -21.62 9.96 -16.71
CA LEU A 148 -22.65 10.88 -16.20
C LEU A 148 -24.05 10.28 -16.29
N LYS A 149 -24.28 9.35 -17.24
CA LYS A 149 -25.55 8.65 -17.39
C LYS A 149 -25.89 7.79 -16.16
N GLU A 150 -24.91 7.16 -15.53
CA GLU A 150 -25.12 6.38 -14.30
C GLU A 150 -25.51 7.27 -13.10
N LEU A 151 -25.01 8.52 -13.05
CA LEU A 151 -25.45 9.53 -12.09
C LEU A 151 -26.88 10.02 -12.40
N GLU A 152 -27.23 10.17 -13.67
CA GLU A 152 -28.55 10.59 -14.14
C GLU A 152 -29.63 9.50 -13.93
N THR A 153 -29.26 8.21 -14.05
CA THR A 153 -30.15 7.06 -13.83
C THR A 153 -29.97 6.41 -12.44
N PHE A 154 -29.36 7.10 -11.48
CA PHE A 154 -29.07 6.56 -10.15
C PHE A 154 -30.36 6.28 -9.37
N ASP A 155 -30.62 5.00 -9.09
CA ASP A 155 -31.79 4.54 -8.36
C ASP A 155 -31.47 4.30 -6.88
N LYS A 156 -31.71 5.31 -6.05
CA LYS A 156 -31.54 5.23 -4.59
C LYS A 156 -32.33 4.07 -3.99
N LYS A 157 -33.54 3.80 -4.49
CA LYS A 157 -34.40 2.73 -3.93
C LYS A 157 -33.74 1.37 -4.13
N LYS A 158 -33.12 1.09 -5.27
CA LYS A 158 -32.35 -0.15 -5.47
C LYS A 158 -31.19 -0.30 -4.49
N VAL A 159 -30.54 0.80 -4.09
CA VAL A 159 -29.49 0.78 -3.04
C VAL A 159 -30.13 0.41 -1.70
N ASP A 160 -31.16 1.15 -1.29
CA ASP A 160 -31.80 0.99 0.00
C ASP A 160 -32.44 -0.42 0.16
N ASP A 161 -33.14 -0.91 -0.88
CA ASP A 161 -33.72 -2.26 -0.94
C ASP A 161 -32.65 -3.37 -0.89
N PHE A 162 -31.44 -3.14 -1.44
CA PHE A 162 -30.34 -4.10 -1.37
C PHE A 162 -29.66 -4.11 0.00
N VAL A 163 -29.36 -2.93 0.57
CA VAL A 163 -28.80 -2.79 1.92
C VAL A 163 -29.72 -3.44 2.97
N LYS A 164 -31.02 -3.22 2.86
CA LYS A 164 -32.03 -3.85 3.72
C LYS A 164 -32.00 -5.37 3.62
N LYS A 165 -31.87 -5.94 2.41
CA LYS A 165 -31.67 -7.40 2.23
C LYS A 165 -30.38 -7.90 2.85
N LEU A 166 -29.28 -7.15 2.76
CA LEU A 166 -28.02 -7.53 3.42
C LEU A 166 -28.19 -7.61 4.94
N LYS A 167 -28.86 -6.62 5.55
CA LYS A 167 -29.10 -6.60 7.00
C LYS A 167 -30.13 -7.64 7.45
N GLU A 168 -31.20 -7.85 6.67
CA GLU A 168 -32.20 -8.91 6.91
C GLU A 168 -31.55 -10.30 6.88
N ALA A 169 -30.77 -10.63 5.85
CA ALA A 169 -30.03 -11.88 5.79
C ALA A 169 -29.03 -12.01 6.94
N SER A 170 -28.20 -10.99 7.18
CA SER A 170 -27.27 -10.92 8.30
C SER A 170 -27.94 -11.22 9.65
N SER A 171 -29.15 -10.69 9.88
CA SER A 171 -29.90 -10.89 11.13
C SER A 171 -30.53 -12.28 11.28
N LYS A 172 -30.70 -13.05 10.19
CA LYS A 172 -31.16 -14.45 10.22
C LYS A 172 -30.02 -15.43 10.49
N MET A 173 -28.78 -15.05 10.23
CA MET A 173 -27.64 -15.96 10.31
C MET A 173 -27.43 -16.47 11.73
N ALA A 174 -27.47 -17.78 11.91
CA ALA A 174 -27.31 -18.40 13.22
C ALA A 174 -25.90 -18.13 13.80
N THR A 175 -25.76 -18.18 15.12
CA THR A 175 -24.45 -18.02 15.79
C THR A 175 -23.67 -19.34 15.85
N GLU A 176 -24.41 -20.45 15.84
CA GLU A 176 -23.98 -21.81 16.09
C GLU A 176 -23.16 -22.38 14.92
N SER A 177 -23.52 -22.02 13.69
CA SER A 177 -22.81 -22.34 12.43
C SER A 177 -21.46 -21.64 12.31
N ALA A 178 -21.27 -20.48 12.94
CA ALA A 178 -20.08 -19.63 12.79
C ALA A 178 -18.77 -20.30 13.24
N GLY A 179 -18.84 -21.37 14.05
CA GLY A 179 -17.69 -22.21 14.36
C GLY A 179 -17.27 -23.10 13.18
N ILE A 180 -18.25 -23.74 12.51
CA ILE A 180 -17.99 -24.60 11.34
C ILE A 180 -17.51 -23.76 10.16
N GLU A 181 -18.08 -22.57 9.96
CA GLU A 181 -17.66 -21.66 8.88
C GLU A 181 -16.18 -21.30 8.96
N ARG A 182 -15.70 -20.93 10.16
CA ARG A 182 -14.27 -20.66 10.40
C ARG A 182 -13.45 -21.90 10.09
N ASN A 183 -13.82 -23.05 10.66
CA ASN A 183 -13.12 -24.32 10.40
C ASN A 183 -13.04 -24.64 8.89
N LEU A 184 -14.09 -24.37 8.10
CA LEU A 184 -14.09 -24.59 6.64
C LEU A 184 -13.13 -23.65 5.89
N VAL A 185 -13.01 -22.39 6.32
CA VAL A 185 -11.98 -21.46 5.82
C VAL A 185 -10.59 -21.94 6.23
N ASP A 186 -10.42 -22.36 7.49
CA ASP A 186 -9.14 -22.83 8.04
C ASP A 186 -8.65 -24.12 7.38
N PHE A 187 -9.53 -25.09 7.09
CA PHE A 187 -9.18 -26.30 6.34
C PHE A 187 -8.73 -25.97 4.90
N HIS A 188 -9.36 -25.01 4.24
CA HIS A 188 -8.94 -24.56 2.90
C HIS A 188 -7.60 -23.80 2.96
N ALA A 189 -7.43 -22.90 3.94
CA ALA A 189 -6.17 -22.20 4.19
C ALA A 189 -5.02 -23.19 4.44
N MET A 190 -5.20 -24.15 5.36
CA MET A 190 -4.19 -25.17 5.66
C MET A 190 -3.88 -26.07 4.45
N LYS A 191 -4.88 -26.49 3.68
CA LYS A 191 -4.66 -27.27 2.43
C LYS A 191 -3.79 -26.50 1.44
N ASN A 192 -4.02 -25.19 1.29
CA ASN A 192 -3.20 -24.33 0.42
C ASN A 192 -1.78 -24.14 0.98
N MET A 193 -1.65 -23.81 2.27
CA MET A 193 -0.35 -23.67 2.96
C MET A 193 0.50 -24.93 2.85
N TRP A 194 -0.10 -26.13 2.89
CA TRP A 194 0.61 -27.41 2.76
C TRP A 194 0.97 -27.79 1.32
N ASN A 195 0.23 -27.30 0.34
CA ASN A 195 0.67 -27.37 -1.06
C ASN A 195 1.94 -26.52 -1.27
N ASP A 196 1.99 -25.33 -0.66
CA ASP A 196 3.12 -24.41 -0.74
C ASP A 196 4.25 -24.70 0.27
N ALA A 197 4.07 -25.64 1.22
CA ALA A 197 5.04 -25.95 2.27
C ALA A 197 6.41 -26.40 1.73
N GLY A 198 6.42 -27.01 0.53
CA GLY A 198 7.63 -27.57 -0.06
C GLY A 198 7.97 -28.95 0.49
N ASP A 199 9.23 -29.35 0.36
CA ASP A 199 9.68 -30.71 0.64
C ASP A 199 10.50 -30.79 1.93
N LEU A 200 9.89 -31.31 2.99
CA LEU A 200 10.54 -31.49 4.29
C LEU A 200 11.66 -32.55 4.28
N THR A 201 11.77 -33.41 3.26
CA THR A 201 12.91 -34.34 3.15
C THR A 201 14.20 -33.63 2.74
N LYS A 202 14.11 -32.36 2.28
CA LYS A 202 15.25 -31.53 1.84
C LYS A 202 15.78 -30.56 2.90
N ILE A 203 15.22 -30.54 4.12
CA ILE A 203 15.80 -29.76 5.21
C ILE A 203 17.19 -30.31 5.57
N PRO A 204 18.09 -29.50 6.15
CA PRO A 204 19.39 -29.97 6.62
C PRO A 204 19.27 -31.19 7.54
N ASN A 205 20.26 -32.09 7.51
CA ASN A 205 20.40 -33.09 8.56
C ASN A 205 21.07 -32.46 9.80
N ARG A 206 21.06 -33.19 10.93
CA ARG A 206 21.68 -32.73 12.19
C ARG A 206 23.11 -32.20 11.99
N ALA A 207 23.95 -32.96 11.28
CA ALA A 207 25.35 -32.58 11.04
C ALA A 207 25.50 -31.30 10.21
N LYS A 208 24.64 -31.05 9.19
CA LYS A 208 24.59 -29.77 8.48
C LYS A 208 24.12 -28.64 9.41
N PHE A 209 23.08 -28.86 10.22
CA PHE A 209 22.54 -27.84 11.12
C PHE A 209 23.55 -27.44 12.20
N GLU A 210 24.32 -28.39 12.73
CA GLU A 210 25.34 -28.14 13.75
C GLU A 210 26.54 -27.30 13.22
N THR A 211 26.72 -27.12 11.90
CA THR A 211 27.74 -26.18 11.38
C THR A 211 27.42 -24.70 11.65
N LEU A 212 26.17 -24.39 12.01
CA LEU A 212 25.79 -23.05 12.51
C LEU A 212 26.54 -22.67 13.79
N ASN A 213 27.21 -23.63 14.46
CA ASN A 213 28.15 -23.33 15.55
C ASN A 213 29.35 -22.46 15.13
N SER A 214 29.65 -22.34 13.84
CA SER A 214 30.60 -21.33 13.32
C SER A 214 30.22 -19.88 13.69
N LEU A 215 28.94 -19.62 13.98
CA LEU A 215 28.43 -18.30 14.34
C LEU A 215 28.54 -17.99 15.84
N THR A 216 28.78 -18.98 16.70
CA THR A 216 28.94 -18.76 18.16
C THR A 216 30.30 -18.19 18.52
N SER A 217 31.31 -18.42 17.66
CA SER A 217 32.70 -17.97 17.82
C SER A 217 33.12 -16.87 16.84
N LEU A 218 32.23 -16.42 15.95
CA LEU A 218 32.50 -15.37 14.97
C LEU A 218 32.47 -13.98 15.63
N ASP A 219 33.59 -13.23 15.55
CA ASP A 219 33.60 -11.84 16.02
C ASP A 219 32.77 -10.94 15.09
N LEU A 220 31.68 -10.42 15.65
CA LEU A 220 30.76 -9.49 15.03
C LEU A 220 30.65 -8.18 15.82
N GLY A 221 31.48 -7.95 16.85
CA GLY A 221 31.37 -6.80 17.75
C GLY A 221 31.44 -5.45 17.02
N VAL A 222 32.29 -5.35 15.99
CA VAL A 222 32.41 -4.16 15.12
C VAL A 222 31.11 -3.86 14.36
N LEU A 223 30.24 -4.85 14.12
CA LEU A 223 28.98 -4.71 13.39
C LEU A 223 27.77 -4.57 14.31
N GLU A 224 27.72 -5.33 15.41
CA GLU A 224 26.61 -5.35 16.36
C GLU A 224 26.66 -4.18 17.36
N ASP A 225 27.85 -3.84 17.88
CA ASP A 225 28.05 -2.76 18.83
C ASP A 225 28.44 -1.42 18.16
N PHE A 226 28.29 -1.34 16.83
CA PHE A 226 28.78 -0.23 16.00
C PHE A 226 28.34 1.14 16.50
N LYS A 227 29.28 2.08 16.49
CA LYS A 227 29.09 3.51 16.75
C LYS A 227 29.82 4.28 15.67
N GLU A 228 29.12 5.21 15.02
CA GLU A 228 29.69 6.12 14.03
C GLU A 228 30.72 7.03 14.71
N GLY A 229 31.98 6.99 14.27
CA GLY A 229 33.06 7.80 14.82
C GLY A 229 33.14 9.18 14.19
N ASN A 230 34.04 10.02 14.69
CA ASN A 230 34.22 11.40 14.20
C ASN A 230 34.69 11.48 12.73
N ASP A 231 35.26 10.42 12.18
CA ASP A 231 35.54 10.27 10.74
C ASP A 231 34.66 9.17 10.13
N ALA A 232 33.88 9.55 9.12
CA ALA A 232 33.04 8.65 8.34
C ALA A 232 33.87 7.64 7.51
N SER A 233 35.06 8.02 7.07
CA SER A 233 35.92 7.21 6.18
C SER A 233 36.49 6.00 6.93
N SER A 234 37.12 6.24 8.07
CA SER A 234 37.62 5.20 8.99
C SER A 234 36.48 4.33 9.53
N SER A 235 35.33 4.94 9.83
CA SER A 235 34.12 4.21 10.26
C SER A 235 33.63 3.24 9.17
N LEU A 236 33.64 3.67 7.90
CA LEU A 236 33.24 2.87 6.76
C LEU A 236 34.23 1.74 6.45
N GLU A 237 35.54 2.01 6.43
CA GLU A 237 36.56 0.96 6.20
C GLU A 237 36.57 -0.08 7.33
N SER A 238 36.27 0.31 8.57
CA SER A 238 36.08 -0.62 9.70
C SER A 238 34.91 -1.59 9.45
N LEU A 239 33.72 -1.06 9.09
CA LEU A 239 32.56 -1.87 8.73
C LEU A 239 32.84 -2.77 7.52
N LYS A 240 33.52 -2.24 6.49
CA LYS A 240 33.90 -2.96 5.27
C LYS A 240 34.82 -4.14 5.57
N LYS A 241 35.84 -3.95 6.41
CA LYS A 241 36.74 -5.03 6.85
C LYS A 241 35.97 -6.10 7.63
N ALA A 242 35.24 -5.70 8.66
CA ALA A 242 34.52 -6.63 9.53
C ALA A 242 33.42 -7.42 8.77
N SER A 243 32.61 -6.75 7.97
CA SER A 243 31.55 -7.40 7.18
C SER A 243 32.08 -8.21 5.99
N LYS A 244 33.29 -7.93 5.48
CA LYS A 244 33.97 -8.83 4.55
C LYS A 244 34.41 -10.11 5.25
N THR A 245 35.17 -10.03 6.34
CA THR A 245 35.65 -11.20 7.08
C THR A 245 34.50 -12.07 7.60
N ALA A 246 33.43 -11.46 8.13
CA ALA A 246 32.23 -12.18 8.55
C ALA A 246 31.58 -12.97 7.40
N VAL A 247 31.43 -12.36 6.21
CA VAL A 247 30.90 -13.04 5.02
C VAL A 247 31.83 -14.17 4.54
N GLU A 248 33.15 -13.98 4.62
CA GLU A 248 34.12 -15.02 4.24
C GLU A 248 34.02 -16.27 5.15
N GLU A 249 33.89 -16.11 6.47
CA GLU A 249 33.69 -17.25 7.39
C GLU A 249 32.30 -17.89 7.23
N MET A 250 31.23 -17.09 7.12
CA MET A 250 29.86 -17.60 6.91
C MET A 250 29.72 -18.38 5.59
N ASN A 251 30.45 -17.98 4.54
CA ASN A 251 30.51 -18.70 3.28
C ASN A 251 31.23 -20.06 3.41
N LYS A 252 32.34 -20.15 4.17
CA LYS A 252 33.04 -21.44 4.41
C LYS A 252 32.14 -22.47 5.10
N ALA A 253 31.35 -22.02 6.07
CA ALA A 253 30.36 -22.86 6.77
C ALA A 253 29.01 -23.00 6.02
N ASN A 254 28.87 -22.38 4.85
CA ASN A 254 27.67 -22.37 4.00
C ASN A 254 26.38 -21.91 4.71
N VAL A 255 26.51 -21.02 5.70
CA VAL A 255 25.47 -20.61 6.66
C VAL A 255 24.18 -20.19 5.96
N LEU A 256 24.27 -19.23 5.02
CA LEU A 256 23.08 -18.66 4.39
C LEU A 256 22.28 -19.68 3.56
N ASN A 257 22.95 -20.69 3.00
CA ASN A 257 22.27 -21.78 2.29
C ASN A 257 21.55 -22.71 3.27
N ILE A 258 22.17 -23.06 4.41
CA ILE A 258 21.56 -23.91 5.45
C ILE A 258 20.29 -23.26 6.01
N LEU A 259 20.34 -21.95 6.28
CA LEU A 259 19.19 -21.17 6.75
C LEU A 259 18.06 -21.10 5.70
N LYS A 260 18.38 -21.17 4.40
CA LYS A 260 17.41 -21.20 3.30
C LYS A 260 16.86 -22.60 3.01
N GLU A 261 17.66 -23.65 3.16
CA GLU A 261 17.21 -25.05 3.17
C GLU A 261 16.19 -25.31 4.30
N MET A 262 16.16 -24.48 5.34
CA MET A 262 15.13 -24.50 6.41
C MET A 262 13.79 -23.84 6.06
N SER A 263 13.60 -23.30 4.85
CA SER A 263 12.32 -22.70 4.44
C SER A 263 11.10 -23.66 4.53
N PRO A 264 11.18 -24.95 4.15
CA PRO A 264 10.08 -25.90 4.34
C PRO A 264 9.76 -26.15 5.81
N PHE A 265 10.79 -26.19 6.67
CA PHE A 265 10.61 -26.32 8.12
C PHE A 265 9.81 -25.15 8.69
N HIS A 266 10.16 -23.91 8.30
CA HIS A 266 9.45 -22.72 8.77
C HIS A 266 7.96 -22.74 8.41
N LYS A 267 7.61 -23.16 7.19
CA LYS A 267 6.21 -23.31 6.77
C LYS A 267 5.49 -24.41 7.57
N PHE A 268 6.15 -25.53 7.87
CA PHE A 268 5.59 -26.59 8.71
C PHE A 268 5.31 -26.11 10.15
N THR A 269 6.18 -25.29 10.76
CA THR A 269 5.88 -24.74 12.10
C THR A 269 4.77 -23.71 12.07
N GLN A 270 4.71 -22.84 11.04
CA GLN A 270 3.59 -21.92 10.84
C GLN A 270 2.26 -22.67 10.71
N MET A 271 2.25 -23.84 10.06
CA MET A 271 1.07 -24.69 9.97
C MET A 271 0.67 -25.36 11.29
N ILE A 272 1.64 -25.73 12.15
CA ILE A 272 1.37 -26.21 13.52
C ILE A 272 0.75 -25.08 14.34
N GLU A 273 1.37 -23.88 14.34
CA GLU A 273 0.84 -22.70 15.03
C GLU A 273 -0.55 -22.30 14.50
N TYR A 274 -0.81 -22.44 13.19
CA TYR A 274 -2.13 -22.21 12.61
C TYR A 274 -3.17 -23.23 13.09
N TYR A 275 -2.86 -24.54 13.03
CA TYR A 275 -3.78 -25.62 13.46
C TYR A 275 -4.18 -25.47 14.93
N ASP A 276 -3.20 -25.23 15.82
CA ASP A 276 -3.42 -25.09 17.25
C ASP A 276 -4.32 -23.87 17.57
N ASN A 277 -4.14 -22.76 16.84
CA ASN A 277 -4.96 -21.55 17.00
C ASN A 277 -6.37 -21.69 16.41
N ALA A 278 -6.50 -22.33 15.23
CA ALA A 278 -7.77 -22.52 14.52
C ALA A 278 -8.69 -23.55 15.20
N LYS A 279 -8.14 -24.51 15.97
CA LYS A 279 -8.91 -25.50 16.76
C LYS A 279 -9.86 -26.36 15.92
N VAL A 280 -9.50 -26.62 14.66
CA VAL A 280 -10.33 -27.35 13.69
C VAL A 280 -10.74 -28.76 14.12
N TYR A 281 -10.07 -29.34 15.12
CA TYR A 281 -10.45 -30.60 15.77
C TYR A 281 -11.88 -30.61 16.31
N VAL A 282 -12.47 -29.44 16.62
CA VAL A 282 -13.87 -29.29 17.02
C VAL A 282 -14.85 -29.79 15.94
N LEU A 283 -14.45 -29.84 14.66
CA LEU A 283 -15.32 -30.38 13.61
C LEU A 283 -15.60 -31.88 13.81
N SER A 284 -14.65 -32.65 14.36
CA SER A 284 -14.80 -34.10 14.59
C SER A 284 -15.98 -34.48 15.49
N THR A 285 -16.35 -33.60 16.43
CA THR A 285 -17.45 -33.79 17.39
C THR A 285 -18.66 -32.90 17.10
N THR A 286 -18.68 -32.21 15.95
CA THR A 286 -19.78 -31.32 15.55
C THR A 286 -21.03 -32.13 15.18
N ALA A 287 -22.17 -31.79 15.78
CA ALA A 287 -23.44 -32.46 15.55
C ALA A 287 -24.11 -32.11 14.21
N ASP A 288 -24.84 -33.06 13.64
CA ASP A 288 -25.57 -32.92 12.37
C ASP A 288 -26.57 -31.75 12.37
N SER A 289 -27.11 -31.37 13.53
CA SER A 289 -27.97 -30.19 13.67
C SER A 289 -27.26 -28.89 13.31
N ILE A 290 -26.01 -28.71 13.74
CA ILE A 290 -25.22 -27.51 13.44
C ILE A 290 -24.77 -27.52 11.96
N ILE A 291 -24.53 -28.71 11.41
CA ILE A 291 -24.28 -28.90 9.97
C ILE A 291 -25.54 -28.56 9.14
N ALA A 292 -26.75 -28.86 9.65
CA ALA A 292 -28.00 -28.43 9.02
C ALA A 292 -28.19 -26.91 9.11
N THR A 293 -27.87 -26.28 10.24
CA THR A 293 -27.85 -24.81 10.41
C THR A 293 -26.91 -24.14 9.39
N LEU A 294 -25.67 -24.63 9.25
CA LEU A 294 -24.74 -24.16 8.22
C LEU A 294 -25.35 -24.25 6.82
N LYS A 295 -25.98 -25.38 6.47
CA LYS A 295 -26.65 -25.54 5.16
C LYS A 295 -27.77 -24.53 4.96
N GLN A 296 -28.47 -24.12 6.02
CA GLN A 296 -29.51 -23.09 5.94
C GLN A 296 -28.91 -21.70 5.72
N ASP A 297 -27.88 -21.32 6.49
CA ASP A 297 -27.19 -20.03 6.35
C ASP A 297 -26.59 -19.85 4.95
N LEU A 298 -25.88 -20.86 4.43
CA LEU A 298 -25.32 -20.82 3.08
C LEU A 298 -26.40 -20.76 1.99
N GLN A 299 -27.60 -21.32 2.24
CA GLN A 299 -28.74 -21.22 1.32
C GLN A 299 -29.41 -19.85 1.33
N GLU A 300 -29.49 -19.19 2.50
CA GLU A 300 -29.93 -17.79 2.58
C GLU A 300 -28.98 -16.91 1.75
N LEU A 301 -27.66 -17.09 1.87
CA LEU A 301 -26.68 -16.38 1.02
C LEU A 301 -26.94 -16.56 -0.48
N GLN A 302 -27.18 -17.80 -0.94
CA GLN A 302 -27.50 -18.05 -2.36
C GLN A 302 -28.76 -17.31 -2.85
N SER A 303 -29.73 -17.02 -1.97
CA SER A 303 -30.91 -16.22 -2.34
C SER A 303 -30.58 -14.75 -2.64
N ILE A 304 -29.50 -14.22 -2.03
CA ILE A 304 -29.04 -12.83 -2.18
C ILE A 304 -28.26 -12.66 -3.48
N VAL A 305 -27.51 -13.69 -3.91
CA VAL A 305 -26.74 -13.71 -5.17
C VAL A 305 -27.61 -13.31 -6.36
N GLY A 306 -28.82 -13.87 -6.46
CA GLY A 306 -29.78 -13.54 -7.54
C GLY A 306 -30.35 -12.11 -7.49
N ALA A 307 -30.12 -11.37 -6.40
CA ALA A 307 -30.55 -9.98 -6.22
C ALA A 307 -29.39 -8.96 -6.30
N ALA A 308 -28.13 -9.42 -6.40
CA ALA A 308 -26.94 -8.57 -6.39
C ALA A 308 -26.65 -7.94 -7.76
N GLY A 309 -27.23 -6.76 -8.00
CA GLY A 309 -26.90 -5.91 -9.16
C GLY A 309 -25.50 -5.31 -9.09
N SER A 310 -25.24 -4.28 -9.90
CA SER A 310 -24.01 -3.46 -9.86
C SER A 310 -24.20 -2.17 -9.04
N VAL A 311 -25.02 -2.22 -7.99
CA VAL A 311 -25.68 -1.07 -7.39
C VAL A 311 -24.80 -0.40 -6.33
N ILE A 312 -24.18 -1.21 -5.46
CA ILE A 312 -23.18 -0.70 -4.51
C ILE A 312 -21.87 -0.39 -5.22
N SER A 313 -21.44 -1.23 -6.16
CA SER A 313 -20.22 -1.01 -6.97
C SER A 313 -20.23 0.37 -7.65
N ALA A 314 -21.38 0.75 -8.24
CA ALA A 314 -21.55 2.09 -8.82
C ALA A 314 -21.45 3.21 -7.75
N LEU A 315 -22.14 3.07 -6.62
CA LEU A 315 -22.11 4.05 -5.53
C LEU A 315 -20.70 4.21 -4.91
N SER A 316 -20.00 3.10 -4.69
CA SER A 316 -18.63 3.05 -4.16
C SER A 316 -17.65 3.78 -5.09
N GLY A 317 -17.76 3.57 -6.41
CA GLY A 317 -16.97 4.30 -7.39
C GLY A 317 -17.23 5.82 -7.38
N ILE A 318 -18.50 6.24 -7.26
CA ILE A 318 -18.86 7.68 -7.22
C ILE A 318 -18.23 8.34 -5.98
N VAL A 319 -18.27 7.68 -4.82
CA VAL A 319 -17.60 8.17 -3.61
C VAL A 319 -16.08 8.15 -3.75
N SER A 320 -15.52 7.07 -4.28
CA SER A 320 -14.07 6.87 -4.44
C SER A 320 -13.40 7.87 -5.39
N SER A 321 -14.15 8.44 -6.36
CA SER A 321 -13.69 9.55 -7.21
C SER A 321 -13.10 10.72 -6.39
N ARG A 322 -13.66 10.97 -5.20
CA ARG A 322 -13.30 12.07 -4.31
C ARG A 322 -12.10 11.77 -3.41
N SER A 323 -11.64 10.52 -3.36
CA SER A 323 -10.48 10.09 -2.56
C SER A 323 -9.14 10.30 -3.28
N GLY A 324 -9.15 10.60 -4.59
CA GLY A 324 -7.93 10.81 -5.39
C GLY A 324 -7.02 9.57 -5.50
N SER A 325 -7.55 8.39 -5.16
CA SER A 325 -6.85 7.10 -5.05
C SER A 325 -6.96 6.22 -6.29
N ASN A 326 -7.87 6.56 -7.21
CA ASN A 326 -8.13 5.76 -8.40
C ASN A 326 -7.06 6.06 -9.48
N ASP A 327 -6.67 5.06 -10.27
CA ASP A 327 -5.93 5.27 -11.53
C ASP A 327 -6.89 5.88 -12.58
N ILE A 328 -7.19 7.18 -12.41
CA ILE A 328 -8.03 7.95 -13.33
C ILE A 328 -7.22 8.18 -14.60
N ASN A 329 -7.52 7.42 -15.65
CA ASN A 329 -6.83 7.46 -16.94
C ASN A 329 -7.20 8.72 -17.75
N ARG A 330 -6.93 9.93 -17.20
CA ARG A 330 -7.21 11.23 -17.82
C ARG A 330 -6.43 11.35 -19.14
N GLN A 331 -7.12 11.50 -20.26
CA GLN A 331 -6.49 11.74 -21.57
C GLN A 331 -6.32 13.24 -21.83
N HIS A 332 -7.31 14.03 -21.44
CA HIS A 332 -7.44 15.43 -21.90
C HIS A 332 -7.09 16.45 -20.82
N THR A 333 -7.19 16.07 -19.55
CA THR A 333 -7.08 16.97 -18.40
C THR A 333 -5.95 16.61 -17.42
N ILE A 334 -5.02 15.74 -17.81
CA ILE A 334 -4.01 15.16 -16.92
C ILE A 334 -3.09 16.18 -16.20
N GLY A 335 -2.85 17.37 -16.75
CA GLY A 335 -2.14 18.44 -16.02
C GLY A 335 -2.93 19.04 -14.85
N PHE A 336 -4.24 18.83 -14.78
CA PHE A 336 -5.09 19.09 -13.61
C PHE A 336 -5.04 17.89 -12.66
N VAL A 337 -3.89 17.69 -12.02
CA VAL A 337 -3.63 16.56 -11.12
C VAL A 337 -4.70 16.46 -10.01
N ASN A 338 -5.23 17.61 -9.55
CA ASN A 338 -6.27 17.72 -8.53
C ASN A 338 -7.70 17.88 -9.12
N GLY A 339 -7.90 17.59 -10.41
CA GLY A 339 -9.18 17.76 -11.10
C GLY A 339 -9.63 19.22 -11.16
N TYR A 340 -10.94 19.46 -11.02
CA TYR A 340 -11.55 20.78 -11.14
C TYR A 340 -10.97 21.87 -10.21
N LEU A 341 -10.34 21.47 -9.09
CA LEU A 341 -9.69 22.41 -8.17
C LEU A 341 -8.55 23.17 -8.84
N ASP A 342 -7.83 22.54 -9.77
CA ASP A 342 -6.72 23.16 -10.48
C ASP A 342 -7.17 24.22 -11.50
N LEU A 343 -8.44 24.23 -11.92
CA LEU A 343 -9.02 25.31 -12.72
C LEU A 343 -8.90 26.68 -12.01
N LYS A 344 -8.97 26.69 -10.67
CA LYS A 344 -8.79 27.91 -9.85
C LYS A 344 -7.35 28.41 -9.87
N ASN A 345 -6.39 27.49 -10.06
CA ASN A 345 -4.95 27.81 -10.10
C ASN A 345 -4.49 28.30 -11.48
N ILE A 346 -5.15 27.90 -12.57
CA ILE A 346 -4.81 28.32 -13.96
C ILE A 346 -4.61 29.84 -14.06
N MET A 347 -5.50 30.64 -13.47
CA MET A 347 -5.41 32.10 -13.54
C MET A 347 -4.17 32.64 -12.83
N LYS A 348 -3.80 32.07 -11.68
CA LYS A 348 -2.57 32.40 -10.94
C LYS A 348 -1.33 31.98 -11.73
N ASP A 349 -1.32 30.79 -12.32
CA ASP A 349 -0.21 30.31 -13.13
C ASP A 349 -0.05 31.15 -14.42
N SER A 350 -1.15 31.63 -15.00
CA SER A 350 -1.12 32.44 -16.23
C SER A 350 -0.46 33.82 -16.07
N VAL A 351 -0.30 34.31 -14.82
CA VAL A 351 0.47 35.53 -14.48
C VAL A 351 1.85 35.23 -13.90
N ASP A 352 2.24 33.95 -13.75
CA ASP A 352 3.54 33.61 -13.18
C ASP A 352 4.69 34.21 -14.01
N ALA A 353 5.63 34.85 -13.32
CA ALA A 353 6.70 35.60 -13.97
C ALA A 353 7.69 34.69 -14.72
N TRP A 354 7.89 33.43 -14.28
CA TRP A 354 8.73 32.48 -15.01
C TRP A 354 8.02 31.94 -16.25
N LEU A 355 6.71 31.63 -16.17
CA LEU A 355 5.90 31.24 -17.33
C LEU A 355 5.79 32.37 -18.37
N GLN A 356 5.51 33.60 -17.95
CA GLN A 356 5.44 34.76 -18.84
C GLN A 356 6.78 35.02 -19.57
N ASN A 357 7.91 34.92 -18.86
CA ASN A 357 9.24 35.05 -19.46
C ASN A 357 9.61 33.88 -20.39
N SER A 358 9.05 32.68 -20.16
CA SER A 358 9.32 31.48 -20.96
C SER A 358 8.42 31.37 -22.20
N LEU A 359 7.16 31.78 -22.10
CA LEU A 359 6.12 31.67 -23.14
C LEU A 359 5.89 32.99 -23.89
N LYS A 360 6.94 33.81 -24.06
CA LYS A 360 6.90 35.17 -24.62
C LYS A 360 5.88 35.30 -25.76
N GLN A 361 4.97 36.29 -25.64
CA GLN A 361 3.71 36.51 -26.40
C GLN A 361 2.43 35.88 -25.80
N PHE A 362 2.51 35.04 -24.76
CA PHE A 362 1.33 34.42 -24.14
C PHE A 362 0.62 35.33 -23.12
N ASN A 363 -0.34 36.16 -23.56
CA ASN A 363 -1.28 36.84 -22.64
C ASN A 363 -2.36 35.87 -22.11
N GLY A 364 -1.93 34.91 -21.29
CA GLY A 364 -2.74 33.77 -20.85
C GLY A 364 -3.96 34.13 -20.01
N THR A 365 -3.87 35.18 -19.21
CA THR A 365 -4.95 35.67 -18.32
C THR A 365 -6.26 35.88 -19.07
N GLU A 366 -6.20 36.62 -20.17
CA GLU A 366 -7.36 36.96 -20.98
C GLU A 366 -8.00 35.69 -21.55
N GLY A 367 -7.20 34.87 -22.26
CA GLY A 367 -7.70 33.66 -22.90
C GLY A 367 -8.21 32.57 -21.95
N LEU A 368 -7.56 32.38 -20.80
CA LEU A 368 -7.92 31.35 -19.83
C LEU A 368 -9.05 31.77 -18.87
N SER A 369 -9.37 33.08 -18.79
CA SER A 369 -10.50 33.59 -17.99
C SER A 369 -11.87 33.01 -18.36
N VAL A 370 -12.00 32.37 -19.54
CA VAL A 370 -13.19 31.63 -19.97
C VAL A 370 -13.67 30.61 -18.94
N PHE A 371 -12.72 29.97 -18.23
CA PHE A 371 -12.99 28.96 -17.20
C PHE A 371 -13.51 29.56 -15.87
N ASN A 372 -13.43 30.87 -15.65
CA ASN A 372 -13.92 31.53 -14.42
C ASN A 372 -15.38 31.16 -14.14
N GLY A 373 -15.69 30.64 -12.95
CA GLY A 373 -17.01 30.17 -12.57
C GLY A 373 -17.28 28.68 -12.87
N LEU A 374 -16.43 27.98 -13.64
CA LEU A 374 -16.60 26.54 -13.88
C LEU A 374 -16.24 25.72 -12.64
N ALA A 375 -15.13 26.06 -11.99
CA ALA A 375 -14.67 25.41 -10.77
C ALA A 375 -15.69 25.56 -9.63
N GLU A 376 -16.44 26.66 -9.60
CA GLU A 376 -17.48 26.95 -8.61
C GLU A 376 -18.73 26.08 -8.84
N LYS A 377 -19.11 25.82 -10.11
CA LYS A 377 -20.20 24.88 -10.42
C LYS A 377 -19.81 23.43 -10.15
N MET A 378 -18.57 23.04 -10.44
CA MET A 378 -18.03 21.72 -10.09
C MET A 378 -17.93 21.55 -8.56
N SER A 379 -17.47 22.56 -7.83
CA SER A 379 -17.45 22.58 -6.36
C SER A 379 -18.85 22.48 -5.74
N SER A 380 -19.89 22.97 -6.42
CA SER A 380 -21.29 22.82 -5.96
C SER A 380 -21.78 21.36 -6.02
N LEU A 381 -21.25 20.57 -6.97
CA LEU A 381 -21.52 19.13 -7.07
C LEU A 381 -20.68 18.33 -6.07
N ASP A 382 -19.41 18.70 -5.90
CA ASP A 382 -18.51 18.05 -4.94
C ASP A 382 -18.96 18.22 -3.46
N GLU A 383 -19.40 19.42 -3.09
CA GLU A 383 -19.99 19.69 -1.75
C GLU A 383 -21.30 18.92 -1.53
N LYS A 384 -22.09 18.65 -2.59
CA LYS A 384 -23.26 17.78 -2.49
C LYS A 384 -22.89 16.31 -2.22
N TRP A 385 -21.74 15.86 -2.72
CA TRP A 385 -21.18 14.53 -2.46
C TRP A 385 -20.32 14.46 -1.19
N LYS A 386 -20.38 15.47 -0.31
CA LYS A 386 -19.51 15.60 0.87
C LYS A 386 -19.75 14.53 1.93
N ALA A 387 -21.00 14.40 2.41
CA ALA A 387 -21.40 13.43 3.43
C ALA A 387 -21.19 11.96 3.00
N ALA A 388 -21.23 11.70 1.69
CA ALA A 388 -20.96 10.37 1.14
C ALA A 388 -19.49 9.92 1.30
N ASN A 389 -18.58 10.84 1.62
CA ASN A 389 -17.14 10.62 1.67
C ASN A 389 -16.56 10.73 3.10
N GLU A 390 -17.39 10.54 4.13
CA GLU A 390 -16.95 10.39 5.51
C GLU A 390 -16.35 8.99 5.76
N GLU A 391 -15.47 8.83 6.75
CA GLU A 391 -14.67 7.60 6.90
C GLU A 391 -15.53 6.37 7.27
N SER A 392 -16.59 6.54 8.06
CA SER A 392 -17.58 5.47 8.30
C SER A 392 -18.28 5.10 7.00
N THR A 393 -18.76 6.10 6.25
CA THR A 393 -19.43 5.93 4.96
C THR A 393 -18.58 5.17 3.95
N ARG A 394 -17.30 5.54 3.79
CA ARG A 394 -16.34 4.79 2.96
C ARG A 394 -16.16 3.35 3.43
N THR A 395 -16.04 3.16 4.75
CA THR A 395 -15.81 1.84 5.35
C THR A 395 -17.01 0.93 5.12
N SER A 396 -18.22 1.40 5.38
CA SER A 396 -19.47 0.68 5.15
C SER A 396 -19.70 0.41 3.65
N LEU A 397 -19.45 1.38 2.76
CA LEU A 397 -19.51 1.16 1.30
C LEU A 397 -18.56 0.06 0.84
N LYS A 398 -17.32 0.07 1.33
CA LYS A 398 -16.32 -0.96 0.99
C LYS A 398 -16.72 -2.36 1.49
N HIS A 399 -17.37 -2.46 2.65
CA HIS A 399 -17.94 -3.73 3.11
C HIS A 399 -19.12 -4.17 2.22
N ALA A 400 -20.05 -3.27 1.91
CA ALA A 400 -21.17 -3.56 1.03
C ALA A 400 -20.72 -3.96 -0.39
N GLU A 401 -19.66 -3.35 -0.93
CA GLU A 401 -19.07 -3.68 -2.24
C GLU A 401 -18.34 -5.03 -2.22
N LYS A 402 -17.61 -5.34 -1.13
CA LYS A 402 -17.01 -6.67 -0.90
C LYS A 402 -18.11 -7.74 -0.91
N LEU A 403 -19.19 -7.53 -0.15
CA LEU A 403 -20.32 -8.46 -0.06
C LEU A 403 -21.06 -8.62 -1.39
N GLU A 404 -21.37 -7.51 -2.09
CA GLU A 404 -22.01 -7.53 -3.41
C GLU A 404 -21.15 -8.31 -4.43
N THR A 405 -19.84 -8.08 -4.43
CA THR A 405 -18.89 -8.75 -5.33
C THR A 405 -18.74 -10.24 -5.00
N HIS A 406 -18.45 -10.58 -3.74
CA HIS A 406 -18.30 -11.96 -3.28
C HIS A 406 -19.57 -12.78 -3.49
N SER A 407 -20.75 -12.17 -3.30
CA SER A 407 -22.04 -12.79 -3.61
C SER A 407 -22.14 -13.11 -5.10
N ARG A 408 -21.86 -12.16 -6.00
CA ARG A 408 -21.90 -12.41 -7.46
C ARG A 408 -20.94 -13.50 -7.94
N THR A 409 -19.80 -13.68 -7.26
CA THR A 409 -18.81 -14.72 -7.57
C THR A 409 -19.04 -16.04 -6.81
N LEU A 410 -20.08 -16.15 -6.00
CA LEU A 410 -20.33 -17.31 -5.13
C LEU A 410 -20.70 -18.54 -5.96
N ASN A 411 -19.79 -19.51 -6.05
CA ASN A 411 -20.02 -20.78 -6.73
C ASN A 411 -19.70 -21.95 -5.80
N TYR A 412 -20.73 -22.66 -5.35
CA TYR A 412 -20.60 -23.94 -4.63
C TYR A 412 -21.82 -24.82 -4.91
N HIS A 413 -21.63 -26.14 -4.91
CA HIS A 413 -22.71 -27.11 -5.07
C HIS A 413 -23.28 -27.51 -3.70
N LYS A 414 -24.61 -27.47 -3.53
CA LYS A 414 -25.25 -27.86 -2.25
C LYS A 414 -24.89 -29.31 -1.87
N ASP A 415 -24.82 -30.18 -2.86
CA ASP A 415 -24.55 -31.61 -2.71
C ASP A 415 -23.09 -31.91 -2.34
N SER A 416 -22.16 -30.95 -2.47
CA SER A 416 -20.77 -31.12 -2.05
C SER A 416 -20.52 -30.77 -0.57
N ILE A 417 -21.52 -30.22 0.15
CA ILE A 417 -21.39 -29.89 1.58
C ILE A 417 -21.19 -31.16 2.42
N ASP A 418 -22.09 -32.14 2.30
CA ASP A 418 -22.04 -33.38 3.11
C ASP A 418 -20.79 -34.23 2.88
N PRO A 419 -20.36 -34.52 1.63
CA PRO A 419 -19.14 -35.29 1.39
C PRO A 419 -17.88 -34.60 1.91
N LEU A 420 -17.78 -33.27 1.75
CA LEU A 420 -16.61 -32.50 2.14
C LEU A 420 -16.50 -32.37 3.67
N ILE A 421 -17.61 -32.06 4.36
CA ILE A 421 -17.63 -32.04 5.83
C ILE A 421 -17.30 -33.42 6.39
N LYS A 422 -17.86 -34.51 5.85
CA LYS A 422 -17.55 -35.88 6.30
C LYS A 422 -16.08 -36.27 6.10
N ARG A 423 -15.42 -35.79 5.05
CA ARG A 423 -13.96 -35.95 4.89
C ARG A 423 -13.17 -35.13 5.91
N PHE A 424 -13.54 -33.89 6.18
CA PHE A 424 -12.89 -33.09 7.22
C PHE A 424 -13.12 -33.68 8.64
N GLN A 425 -14.29 -34.26 8.92
CA GLN A 425 -14.55 -35.01 10.15
C GLN A 425 -13.70 -36.30 10.25
N GLY A 426 -13.42 -36.94 9.12
CA GLY A 426 -12.54 -38.11 9.02
C GLY A 426 -11.03 -37.81 9.06
N CYS A 427 -10.62 -36.55 9.24
CA CYS A 427 -9.21 -36.20 9.35
C CYS A 427 -8.56 -36.82 10.60
N PRO A 428 -7.29 -37.26 10.53
CA PRO A 428 -6.57 -37.81 11.68
C PRO A 428 -6.06 -36.67 12.57
N PHE A 429 -6.97 -36.07 13.36
CA PHE A 429 -6.68 -34.91 14.19
C PHE A 429 -5.56 -35.15 15.21
N VAL A 430 -4.73 -34.12 15.39
CA VAL A 430 -3.57 -34.14 16.29
C VAL A 430 -3.96 -33.64 17.68
N PHE A 431 -3.50 -34.35 18.71
CA PHE A 431 -3.53 -33.86 20.09
C PHE A 431 -2.48 -32.75 20.26
N VAL A 432 -2.93 -31.55 20.63
CA VAL A 432 -2.07 -30.37 20.79
C VAL A 432 -1.20 -30.51 22.04
N ASP A 433 0.11 -30.59 21.84
CA ASP A 433 1.10 -30.49 22.91
C ASP A 433 1.78 -29.12 22.87
N ALA A 434 1.44 -28.27 23.84
CA ALA A 434 1.95 -26.90 23.92
C ALA A 434 3.48 -26.82 24.06
N THR A 435 4.13 -27.85 24.60
CA THR A 435 5.60 -27.90 24.72
C THR A 435 6.23 -28.19 23.37
N TYR A 436 5.69 -29.14 22.61
CA TYR A 436 6.12 -29.43 21.25
C TYR A 436 5.95 -28.21 20.33
N THR A 437 4.75 -27.60 20.32
CA THR A 437 4.49 -26.41 19.50
C THR A 437 5.38 -25.23 19.89
N ALA A 438 5.53 -24.93 21.19
CA ALA A 438 6.39 -23.83 21.63
C ALA A 438 7.87 -24.03 21.24
N ASN A 439 8.39 -25.27 21.34
CA ASN A 439 9.76 -25.56 20.89
C ASN A 439 9.91 -25.46 19.36
N ALA A 440 8.92 -25.91 18.58
CA ALA A 440 8.92 -25.78 17.13
C ALA A 440 8.87 -24.31 16.68
N ALA A 441 7.95 -23.53 17.25
CA ALA A 441 7.81 -22.10 17.02
C ALA A 441 9.09 -21.33 17.42
N GLN A 442 9.67 -21.62 18.59
CA GLN A 442 10.92 -20.97 19.05
C GLN A 442 12.09 -21.28 18.10
N LEU A 443 12.27 -22.55 17.72
CA LEU A 443 13.34 -22.96 16.78
C LEU A 443 13.19 -22.22 15.43
N SER A 444 11.96 -22.14 14.92
CA SER A 444 11.62 -21.48 13.66
C SER A 444 11.84 -19.96 13.70
N LYS A 445 11.41 -19.29 14.77
CA LYS A 445 11.54 -17.85 14.97
C LYS A 445 13.02 -17.45 15.17
N ASN A 446 13.78 -18.21 15.96
CA ASN A 446 15.23 -18.02 16.07
C ASN A 446 15.95 -18.26 14.73
N MET A 447 15.54 -19.25 13.93
CA MET A 447 16.10 -19.49 12.59
C MET A 447 15.90 -18.30 11.65
N LYS A 448 14.68 -17.74 11.61
CA LYS A 448 14.37 -16.55 10.79
C LYS A 448 15.07 -15.29 11.28
N LYS A 449 15.18 -15.10 12.60
CA LYS A 449 15.95 -14.00 13.21
C LYS A 449 17.43 -14.09 12.83
N LEU A 450 17.99 -15.30 12.79
CA LEU A 450 19.37 -15.56 12.37
C LEU A 450 19.57 -15.31 10.87
N GLU A 451 18.70 -15.85 10.01
CA GLU A 451 18.70 -15.62 8.56
C GLU A 451 18.70 -14.12 8.23
N LYS A 452 17.79 -13.36 8.86
CA LYS A 452 17.64 -11.91 8.69
C LYS A 452 18.90 -11.14 9.11
N LYS A 453 19.56 -11.51 10.23
CA LYS A 453 20.84 -10.89 10.63
C LYS A 453 22.00 -11.28 9.70
N VAL A 454 22.08 -12.53 9.25
CA VAL A 454 23.10 -12.99 8.28
C VAL A 454 22.95 -12.24 6.94
N GLU A 455 21.74 -12.16 6.37
CA GLU A 455 21.48 -11.39 5.14
C GLU A 455 21.75 -9.89 5.30
N THR A 456 21.56 -9.35 6.50
CA THR A 456 21.92 -7.98 6.85
C THR A 456 23.44 -7.78 6.81
N ILE A 457 24.24 -8.71 7.34
CA ILE A 457 25.71 -8.68 7.25
C ILE A 457 26.18 -8.77 5.79
N HIS A 458 25.61 -9.68 4.98
CA HIS A 458 25.89 -9.75 3.54
C HIS A 458 25.53 -8.44 2.82
N SER A 459 24.43 -7.79 3.21
CA SER A 459 23.99 -6.52 2.62
C SER A 459 24.91 -5.35 2.99
N ILE A 460 25.38 -5.27 4.24
CA ILE A 460 26.43 -4.32 4.66
C ILE A 460 27.72 -4.58 3.87
N SER A 461 28.15 -5.83 3.77
CA SER A 461 29.36 -6.22 3.03
C SER A 461 29.30 -5.79 1.56
N ARG A 462 28.16 -6.00 0.88
CA ARG A 462 27.93 -5.52 -0.50
C ARG A 462 27.91 -3.99 -0.60
N LEU A 463 27.23 -3.30 0.31
CA LEU A 463 27.05 -1.84 0.26
C LEU A 463 28.34 -1.07 0.59
N THR A 464 29.18 -1.61 1.48
CA THR A 464 30.49 -1.04 1.84
C THR A 464 31.57 -1.29 0.78
N GLN A 465 31.40 -2.31 -0.07
CA GLN A 465 32.30 -2.62 -1.20
C GLN A 465 31.95 -1.89 -2.50
N ALA A 466 30.81 -1.18 -2.56
CA ALA A 466 30.45 -0.37 -3.71
C ALA A 466 31.28 0.94 -3.73
N ASN A 467 32.00 1.20 -4.83
CA ASN A 467 32.80 2.42 -5.00
C ASN A 467 31.93 3.68 -4.85
N SER A 468 32.13 4.42 -3.77
CA SER A 468 31.43 5.67 -3.46
C SER A 468 32.38 6.64 -2.77
N ASP A 469 32.62 7.78 -3.40
CA ASP A 469 33.49 8.87 -2.90
C ASP A 469 32.96 9.51 -1.60
N ASP A 470 31.69 9.26 -1.27
CA ASP A 470 30.95 9.84 -0.15
C ASP A 470 30.67 8.74 0.90
N ALA A 471 31.54 8.65 1.90
CA ALA A 471 31.43 7.69 2.98
C ALA A 471 30.25 7.98 3.92
N GLN A 472 29.93 9.26 4.16
CA GLN A 472 28.86 9.68 5.07
C GLN A 472 27.48 9.27 4.54
N LYS A 473 27.28 9.36 3.22
CA LYS A 473 26.06 8.87 2.55
C LYS A 473 25.94 7.34 2.59
N VAL A 474 27.05 6.61 2.41
CA VAL A 474 27.03 5.14 2.54
C VAL A 474 26.66 4.74 3.97
N LEU A 475 27.30 5.34 4.99
CA LEU A 475 26.91 5.15 6.39
C LEU A 475 25.43 5.49 6.63
N GLY A 476 24.92 6.56 6.02
CA GLY A 476 23.50 6.93 6.02
C GLY A 476 22.57 5.82 5.51
N HIS A 477 22.93 5.11 4.44
CA HIS A 477 22.17 3.95 3.95
C HIS A 477 22.31 2.71 4.87
N LEU A 478 23.43 2.59 5.58
CA LEU A 478 23.70 1.45 6.48
C LEU A 478 22.96 1.55 7.83
N LYS A 479 22.45 2.73 8.24
CA LYS A 479 21.84 2.92 9.57
C LYS A 479 20.71 1.93 9.91
N ILE A 480 19.85 1.59 8.94
CA ILE A 480 18.78 0.59 9.13
C ILE A 480 19.36 -0.82 9.32
N HIS A 481 20.34 -1.21 8.50
CA HIS A 481 21.04 -2.49 8.61
C HIS A 481 21.73 -2.65 9.97
N LEU A 482 22.42 -1.60 10.42
CA LEU A 482 23.12 -1.56 11.71
C LEU A 482 22.12 -1.60 12.89
N LYS A 483 20.93 -0.99 12.77
CA LYS A 483 19.84 -1.12 13.74
C LYS A 483 19.37 -2.58 13.90
N ILE A 484 19.24 -3.32 12.79
CA ILE A 484 18.84 -4.73 12.78
C ILE A 484 19.90 -5.62 13.46
N LEU A 485 21.20 -5.36 13.24
CA LEU A 485 22.27 -6.10 13.93
C LEU A 485 22.34 -5.78 15.42
N LYS A 486 22.20 -4.50 15.79
CA LYS A 486 22.24 -4.03 17.17
C LYS A 486 21.01 -4.42 18.02
N GLY A 487 19.89 -4.77 17.39
CA GLY A 487 18.68 -5.21 18.09
C GLY A 487 18.90 -6.43 18.99
N ASP A 488 18.18 -6.44 20.11
CA ASP A 488 18.35 -7.05 21.45
C ASP A 488 19.11 -8.37 21.64
N GLU A 489 19.34 -9.16 20.59
CA GLU A 489 20.06 -10.43 20.67
C GLU A 489 21.14 -10.53 19.59
N LYS A 490 22.34 -10.93 20.02
CA LYS A 490 23.50 -11.12 19.15
C LYS A 490 23.43 -12.42 18.36
N VAL A 491 24.01 -12.43 17.17
CA VAL A 491 24.04 -13.59 16.25
C VAL A 491 24.54 -14.85 16.95
N GLY A 492 25.63 -14.77 17.71
CA GLY A 492 26.18 -15.92 18.45
C GLY A 492 25.26 -16.46 19.56
N LYS A 493 24.46 -15.60 20.20
CA LYS A 493 23.45 -16.02 21.20
C LYS A 493 22.34 -16.83 20.51
N ILE A 494 21.80 -16.30 19.41
CA ILE A 494 20.72 -16.94 18.64
C ILE A 494 21.20 -18.28 18.09
N ALA A 495 22.43 -18.35 17.55
CA ALA A 495 23.04 -19.60 17.09
C ALA A 495 23.21 -20.61 18.24
N GLY A 496 23.71 -20.18 19.41
CA GLY A 496 23.83 -21.04 20.60
C GLY A 496 22.50 -21.61 21.07
N GLU A 497 21.42 -20.82 21.06
CA GLU A 497 20.08 -21.29 21.41
C GLU A 497 19.51 -22.30 20.42
N LEU A 498 19.75 -22.11 19.11
CA LEU A 498 19.37 -23.08 18.09
C LEU A 498 20.07 -24.43 18.30
N LEU A 499 21.38 -24.40 18.59
CA LEU A 499 22.19 -25.61 18.83
C LEU A 499 21.80 -26.30 20.14
N GLY A 500 21.37 -25.54 21.16
CA GLY A 500 20.73 -26.07 22.37
C GLY A 500 19.42 -26.84 22.11
N LYS A 501 18.90 -26.85 20.87
CA LYS A 501 17.73 -27.60 20.43
C LYS A 501 18.04 -28.66 19.35
N SER A 502 19.31 -28.95 19.03
CA SER A 502 19.68 -29.93 17.98
C SER A 502 19.01 -31.30 18.14
N ASP A 503 18.91 -31.79 19.38
CA ASP A 503 18.24 -33.05 19.72
C ASP A 503 16.73 -33.06 19.44
N PHE A 504 16.08 -31.90 19.56
CA PHE A 504 14.67 -31.72 19.23
C PHE A 504 14.48 -31.55 17.71
N TYR A 505 15.37 -30.79 17.07
CA TYR A 505 15.41 -30.62 15.62
C TYR A 505 15.56 -31.95 14.87
N GLU A 506 16.53 -32.78 15.22
CA GLU A 506 16.74 -34.11 14.63
C GLU A 506 15.48 -35.00 14.71
N LYS A 507 14.72 -34.84 15.80
CA LYS A 507 13.56 -35.67 16.12
C LYS A 507 12.24 -35.03 15.70
N ILE A 508 12.22 -33.81 15.13
CA ILE A 508 10.97 -33.05 14.93
C ILE A 508 10.03 -33.70 13.91
N LEU A 509 10.57 -34.30 12.85
CA LEU A 509 9.77 -35.01 11.84
C LEU A 509 9.54 -36.50 12.17
N THR A 510 10.32 -37.09 13.08
CA THR A 510 10.32 -38.55 13.34
C THR A 510 9.64 -38.94 14.66
N ASN A 511 9.45 -38.01 15.60
CA ASN A 511 8.69 -38.26 16.82
C ASN A 511 7.17 -38.39 16.52
N LYS A 512 6.43 -38.96 17.49
CA LYS A 512 4.99 -39.26 17.37
C LYS A 512 4.12 -38.04 17.04
N LEU A 513 4.41 -36.86 17.59
CA LEU A 513 3.64 -35.64 17.34
C LEU A 513 3.94 -35.08 15.95
N GLY A 514 5.22 -35.02 15.57
CA GLY A 514 5.63 -34.62 14.22
C GLY A 514 4.99 -35.48 13.14
N GLN A 515 5.02 -36.81 13.31
CA GLN A 515 4.34 -37.76 12.42
C GLN A 515 2.81 -37.58 12.41
N ALA A 516 2.18 -37.22 13.53
CA ALA A 516 0.75 -36.92 13.57
C ALA A 516 0.41 -35.66 12.75
N TYR A 517 1.14 -34.55 12.91
CA TYR A 517 0.98 -33.34 12.11
C TYR A 517 1.21 -33.60 10.61
N LEU A 518 2.27 -34.35 10.26
CA LEU A 518 2.51 -34.77 8.87
C LEU A 518 1.35 -35.61 8.30
N THR A 519 0.81 -36.53 9.09
CA THR A 519 -0.32 -37.38 8.68
C THR A 519 -1.59 -36.55 8.47
N PHE A 520 -1.87 -35.58 9.35
CA PHE A 520 -3.00 -34.66 9.24
C PHE A 520 -2.89 -33.75 8.01
N PHE A 521 -1.76 -33.06 7.81
CA PHE A 521 -1.60 -32.15 6.67
C PHE A 521 -1.58 -32.89 5.33
N ASN A 522 -0.97 -34.09 5.25
CA ASN A 522 -1.05 -34.94 4.05
C ASN A 522 -2.48 -35.41 3.78
N HIS A 523 -3.26 -35.79 4.81
CA HIS A 523 -4.67 -36.13 4.62
C HIS A 523 -5.47 -34.96 4.04
N LEU A 524 -5.25 -33.71 4.51
CA LEU A 524 -5.88 -32.53 3.92
C LEU A 524 -5.49 -32.29 2.45
N LYS A 525 -4.27 -32.65 2.07
CA LYS A 525 -3.78 -32.59 0.68
C LYS A 525 -4.55 -33.55 -0.24
N ASP A 526 -4.78 -34.77 0.25
CA ASP A 526 -5.35 -35.89 -0.50
C ASP A 526 -6.89 -35.82 -0.64
N ILE A 527 -7.56 -34.88 0.05
CA ILE A 527 -8.97 -34.53 -0.21
C ILE A 527 -9.06 -33.92 -1.61
N LYS A 528 -9.58 -34.69 -2.58
CA LYS A 528 -9.65 -34.30 -4.00
C LYS A 528 -10.77 -33.31 -4.31
N GLU A 529 -11.76 -33.23 -3.43
CA GLU A 529 -12.85 -32.27 -3.49
C GLU A 529 -12.31 -30.83 -3.48
N ASP A 530 -12.91 -29.99 -4.33
CA ASP A 530 -12.67 -28.56 -4.31
C ASP A 530 -13.34 -27.95 -3.08
N SER A 531 -12.53 -27.44 -2.15
CA SER A 531 -12.98 -26.72 -0.97
C SER A 531 -13.05 -25.21 -1.17
N SER A 532 -12.59 -24.67 -2.31
CA SER A 532 -12.54 -23.22 -2.55
C SER A 532 -13.93 -22.59 -2.58
N GLY A 533 -14.89 -23.18 -3.31
CA GLY A 533 -16.27 -22.71 -3.36
C GLY A 533 -16.96 -22.72 -1.99
N LEU A 534 -16.79 -23.79 -1.20
CA LEU A 534 -17.38 -23.87 0.15
C LEU A 534 -16.67 -22.96 1.15
N SER A 535 -15.34 -22.80 1.04
CA SER A 535 -14.56 -21.85 1.85
C SER A 535 -14.95 -20.40 1.52
N ALA A 536 -15.20 -20.06 0.26
CA ALA A 536 -15.69 -18.74 -0.13
C ALA A 536 -17.11 -18.49 0.41
N ALA A 537 -17.97 -19.51 0.38
CA ALA A 537 -19.31 -19.46 0.98
C ALA A 537 -19.25 -19.24 2.51
N ALA A 538 -18.37 -19.95 3.20
CA ALA A 538 -18.15 -19.81 4.64
C ALA A 538 -17.52 -18.46 5.02
N GLN A 539 -16.55 -17.95 4.25
CA GLN A 539 -16.01 -16.61 4.48
C GLN A 539 -17.08 -15.53 4.22
N LEU A 540 -17.94 -15.71 3.22
CA LEU A 540 -19.06 -14.80 2.98
C LEU A 540 -20.08 -14.84 4.13
N ALA A 541 -20.34 -16.02 4.70
CA ALA A 541 -21.20 -16.18 5.87
C ALA A 541 -20.64 -15.43 7.11
N ILE A 542 -19.33 -15.50 7.34
CA ILE A 542 -18.64 -14.71 8.35
C ILE A 542 -18.77 -13.20 8.04
N ASP A 543 -18.44 -12.77 6.83
CA ASP A 543 -18.52 -11.37 6.39
C ASP A 543 -19.95 -10.78 6.57
N PHE A 544 -20.99 -11.56 6.30
CA PHE A 544 -22.39 -11.17 6.50
C PHE A 544 -22.77 -11.09 7.98
N ARG A 545 -22.32 -12.03 8.81
CA ARG A 545 -22.60 -12.00 10.25
C ARG A 545 -21.88 -10.85 10.95
N ASP A 546 -20.68 -10.48 10.50
CA ASP A 546 -19.96 -9.32 11.02
C ASP A 546 -20.72 -7.99 10.78
N LEU A 547 -21.60 -7.90 9.76
CA LEU A 547 -22.52 -6.76 9.61
C LEU A 547 -23.47 -6.55 10.81
N GLN A 548 -23.71 -7.58 11.65
CA GLN A 548 -24.48 -7.39 12.88
C GLN A 548 -23.77 -6.40 13.82
N THR A 549 -22.44 -6.41 13.84
CA THR A 549 -21.60 -5.54 14.70
C THR A 549 -21.50 -4.10 14.19
N ILE A 550 -21.66 -3.89 12.86
CA ILE A 550 -21.56 -2.56 12.24
C ILE A 550 -22.90 -1.82 12.40
N ALA A 551 -23.04 -1.12 13.53
CA ALA A 551 -24.25 -0.39 13.88
C ALA A 551 -24.60 0.74 12.90
N SER A 552 -23.60 1.44 12.34
CA SER A 552 -23.80 2.56 11.40
C SER A 552 -24.09 2.13 9.95
N PHE A 553 -24.01 0.83 9.63
CA PHE A 553 -23.96 0.35 8.24
C PHE A 553 -25.11 0.88 7.37
N GLU A 554 -26.36 0.73 7.82
CA GLU A 554 -27.52 1.17 7.03
C GLU A 554 -27.58 2.69 6.91
N THR A 555 -27.26 3.44 7.98
CA THR A 555 -27.26 4.91 7.96
C THR A 555 -26.12 5.49 7.13
N ASP A 556 -24.95 4.84 7.12
CA ASP A 556 -23.80 5.17 6.28
C ASP A 556 -24.17 5.03 4.78
N ILE A 557 -24.66 3.86 4.36
CA ILE A 557 -25.02 3.65 2.95
C ILE A 557 -26.21 4.53 2.56
N ALA A 558 -27.20 4.74 3.43
CA ALA A 558 -28.30 5.67 3.18
C ALA A 558 -27.83 7.13 3.05
N THR A 559 -26.77 7.53 3.78
CA THR A 559 -26.15 8.86 3.64
C THR A 559 -25.43 8.97 2.29
N ALA A 560 -24.68 7.95 1.87
CA ALA A 560 -24.09 7.90 0.53
C ALA A 560 -25.14 7.94 -0.58
N SER A 561 -26.18 7.09 -0.49
CA SER A 561 -27.22 6.99 -1.51
C SER A 561 -28.09 8.25 -1.59
N SER A 562 -28.23 9.00 -0.48
CA SER A 562 -28.94 10.30 -0.47
C SER A 562 -28.14 11.45 -1.11
N ALA A 563 -26.81 11.34 -1.19
CA ALA A 563 -25.97 12.39 -1.76
C ALA A 563 -26.12 12.50 -3.30
N ILE A 564 -26.39 11.40 -4.00
CA ILE A 564 -26.38 11.35 -5.47
C ILE A 564 -27.65 11.96 -6.12
N PRO A 565 -28.89 11.69 -5.67
CA PRO A 565 -30.11 12.24 -6.26
C PRO A 565 -30.11 13.78 -6.39
N GLY A 566 -30.44 14.28 -7.58
CA GLY A 566 -30.37 15.70 -7.92
C GLY A 566 -29.03 16.17 -8.50
N SER A 567 -28.02 15.29 -8.61
CA SER A 567 -26.76 15.60 -9.31
C SER A 567 -27.00 16.07 -10.75
N THR A 568 -28.01 15.53 -11.45
CA THR A 568 -28.43 15.90 -12.82
C THR A 568 -28.56 17.41 -13.03
N ASN A 569 -29.16 18.15 -12.08
CA ASN A 569 -29.38 19.60 -12.24
C ASN A 569 -28.06 20.39 -12.14
N LEU A 570 -27.12 19.91 -11.31
CA LEU A 570 -25.78 20.49 -11.19
C LEU A 570 -24.91 20.11 -12.39
N ILE A 571 -24.99 18.87 -12.87
CA ILE A 571 -24.36 18.41 -14.11
C ILE A 571 -24.85 19.25 -15.30
N ALA A 572 -26.16 19.47 -15.46
CA ALA A 572 -26.71 20.36 -16.49
C ALA A 572 -26.20 21.81 -16.36
N THR A 573 -26.05 22.31 -15.13
CA THR A 573 -25.47 23.64 -14.86
C THR A 573 -23.99 23.70 -15.26
N ILE A 574 -23.23 22.62 -15.06
CA ILE A 574 -21.83 22.49 -15.48
C ILE A 574 -21.74 22.39 -17.01
N LYS A 575 -22.56 21.54 -17.66
CA LYS A 575 -22.66 21.44 -19.14
C LYS A 575 -22.93 22.82 -19.75
N SER A 576 -23.93 23.55 -19.25
CA SER A 576 -24.24 24.93 -19.68
C SER A 576 -23.09 25.94 -19.47
N LYS A 577 -22.24 25.75 -18.45
CA LYS A 577 -21.03 26.57 -18.27
C LYS A 577 -19.91 26.15 -19.23
N ILE A 578 -19.77 24.88 -19.58
CA ILE A 578 -18.84 24.41 -20.61
C ILE A 578 -19.27 24.92 -21.99
N ASP A 579 -20.56 24.96 -22.32
CA ASP A 579 -21.05 25.60 -23.54
C ASP A 579 -20.69 27.09 -23.62
N LYS A 580 -20.71 27.80 -22.48
CA LYS A 580 -20.26 29.20 -22.36
C LYS A 580 -18.74 29.36 -22.40
N VAL A 581 -17.96 28.32 -22.10
CA VAL A 581 -16.51 28.28 -22.40
C VAL A 581 -16.32 28.15 -23.91
N ARG A 582 -16.93 27.12 -24.52
CA ARG A 582 -16.84 26.78 -25.96
C ARG A 582 -17.23 27.95 -26.87
N SER A 583 -18.24 28.72 -26.51
CA SER A 583 -18.73 29.89 -27.25
C SER A 583 -18.06 31.23 -26.90
N SER A 584 -17.05 31.24 -26.01
CA SER A 584 -16.47 32.49 -25.52
C SER A 584 -15.50 33.14 -26.53
N GLU A 585 -15.80 34.39 -26.91
CA GLU A 585 -14.95 35.25 -27.74
C GLU A 585 -13.54 35.41 -27.17
N THR A 586 -13.45 35.60 -25.85
CA THR A 586 -12.19 35.83 -25.11
C THR A 586 -11.20 34.68 -25.30
N GLY A 587 -11.71 33.44 -25.40
CA GLY A 587 -10.91 32.25 -25.58
C GLY A 587 -10.33 32.08 -26.98
N LYS A 588 -10.83 32.77 -28.02
CA LYS A 588 -10.37 32.57 -29.42
C LYS A 588 -8.87 32.80 -29.62
N LYS A 589 -8.24 33.59 -28.74
CA LYS A 589 -6.77 33.78 -28.70
C LYS A 589 -6.01 32.47 -28.45
N LEU A 590 -6.60 31.51 -27.73
CA LEU A 590 -6.03 30.18 -27.44
C LEU A 590 -6.02 29.23 -28.66
N ILE A 591 -6.86 29.48 -29.67
CA ILE A 591 -6.90 28.67 -30.91
C ILE A 591 -5.57 28.75 -31.67
N LYS A 592 -4.88 29.89 -31.59
CA LYS A 592 -3.53 30.09 -32.12
C LYS A 592 -2.46 29.21 -31.43
N LEU A 593 -2.80 28.58 -30.31
CA LEU A 593 -1.93 27.77 -29.46
C LEU A 593 -2.34 26.30 -29.43
N LYS A 594 -3.19 25.84 -30.36
CA LYS A 594 -3.60 24.42 -30.49
C LYS A 594 -2.43 23.45 -30.50
N GLU A 595 -1.29 23.87 -31.05
CA GLU A 595 -0.04 23.09 -31.11
C GLU A 595 0.53 22.72 -29.73
N LEU A 596 0.09 23.36 -28.65
CA LEU A 596 0.50 22.98 -27.29
C LEU A 596 -0.22 21.71 -26.78
N ALA A 597 -1.33 21.30 -27.41
CA ALA A 597 -2.06 20.09 -27.03
C ALA A 597 -1.17 18.83 -27.08
N LYS A 598 -0.26 18.73 -28.06
CA LYS A 598 0.71 17.63 -28.19
C LYS A 598 1.69 17.51 -27.01
N TYR A 599 1.83 18.56 -26.21
CA TYR A 599 2.64 18.59 -24.99
C TYR A 599 1.81 18.44 -23.70
N SER A 600 0.48 18.58 -23.79
CA SER A 600 -0.42 18.54 -22.62
C SER A 600 -0.32 17.23 -21.85
N LYS A 601 -0.35 16.09 -22.54
CA LYS A 601 -0.27 14.79 -21.85
C LYS A 601 1.10 14.56 -21.20
N PRO A 602 2.26 14.66 -21.89
CA PRO A 602 3.56 14.41 -21.27
C PRO A 602 3.91 15.39 -20.13
N LEU A 603 3.46 16.64 -20.20
CA LEU A 603 3.61 17.61 -19.09
C LEU A 603 2.72 17.24 -17.89
N GLY A 604 1.51 16.72 -18.13
CA GLY A 604 0.65 16.17 -17.09
C GLY A 604 1.23 14.93 -16.43
N ASP A 605 1.66 13.94 -17.21
CA ASP A 605 2.35 12.73 -16.72
C ASP A 605 3.56 13.09 -15.83
N SER A 606 4.34 14.11 -16.25
CA SER A 606 5.49 14.64 -15.50
C SER A 606 5.07 15.33 -14.19
N SER A 607 4.07 16.21 -14.24
CA SER A 607 3.54 16.92 -13.07
C SER A 607 2.95 15.96 -12.04
N GLU A 608 2.19 14.95 -12.48
CA GLU A 608 1.64 13.93 -11.59
C GLU A 608 2.76 13.08 -10.97
N SER A 609 3.77 12.67 -11.75
CA SER A 609 4.92 11.92 -11.24
C SER A 609 5.69 12.70 -10.17
N LEU A 610 5.95 13.99 -10.39
CA LEU A 610 6.58 14.87 -9.39
C LEU A 610 5.70 15.04 -8.14
N SER A 611 4.37 15.15 -8.29
CA SER A 611 3.43 15.20 -7.16
C SER A 611 3.39 13.88 -6.36
N ARG A 612 3.43 12.73 -7.04
CA ARG A 612 3.53 11.40 -6.40
C ARG A 612 4.84 11.27 -5.62
N VAL A 613 5.97 11.71 -6.19
CA VAL A 613 7.28 11.75 -5.50
C VAL A 613 7.24 12.68 -4.30
N GLN A 614 6.67 13.88 -4.41
CA GLN A 614 6.56 14.81 -3.28
C GLN A 614 5.75 14.21 -2.13
N LYS A 615 4.57 13.63 -2.42
CA LYS A 615 3.73 12.96 -1.40
C LYS A 615 4.44 11.79 -0.72
N ALA A 616 5.34 11.09 -1.42
CA ALA A 616 6.17 10.04 -0.83
C ALA A 616 7.30 10.61 0.06
N LEU A 617 7.90 11.75 -0.31
CA LEU A 617 8.89 12.47 0.50
C LEU A 617 8.26 13.08 1.77
N GLU A 618 7.05 13.62 1.67
CA GLU A 618 6.24 14.09 2.82
C GLU A 618 5.95 12.95 3.81
N ARG A 619 5.78 11.72 3.32
CA ARG A 619 5.59 10.49 4.12
C ARG A 619 6.88 9.72 4.41
N LYS A 620 8.05 10.33 4.19
CA LYS A 620 9.35 9.68 4.39
C LYS A 620 9.51 9.14 5.81
N LYS A 621 8.98 9.82 6.82
CA LYS A 621 9.06 9.32 8.20
C LYS A 621 8.23 8.06 8.38
N GLU A 622 6.95 8.04 8.01
CA GLU A 622 6.12 6.84 8.23
C GLU A 622 6.57 5.65 7.38
N LEU A 623 7.16 5.90 6.21
CA LEU A 623 7.78 4.86 5.38
C LEU A 623 9.06 4.30 6.02
N LEU A 624 9.90 5.15 6.64
CA LEU A 624 11.06 4.70 7.41
C LEU A 624 10.63 3.99 8.70
N ASP A 625 9.69 4.53 9.47
CA ASP A 625 9.10 3.90 10.66
C ASP A 625 8.50 2.52 10.31
N PHE A 626 7.91 2.34 9.12
CA PHE A 626 7.46 1.04 8.63
C PHE A 626 8.61 0.08 8.31
N VAL A 627 9.66 0.53 7.60
CA VAL A 627 10.83 -0.31 7.29
C VAL A 627 11.61 -0.67 8.56
N GLU A 628 11.66 0.23 9.54
CA GLU A 628 12.42 0.10 10.78
C GLU A 628 11.73 -0.73 11.88
N ASN A 629 10.41 -0.90 11.81
CA ASN A 629 9.61 -1.58 12.83
C ASN A 629 8.59 -2.57 12.25
N GLY A 630 8.59 -2.81 10.93
CA GLY A 630 7.69 -3.75 10.25
C GLY A 630 7.94 -5.20 10.64
N ASN A 631 9.14 -5.52 11.16
CA ASN A 631 9.44 -6.80 11.80
C ASN A 631 8.50 -7.10 12.98
N VAL A 632 8.05 -6.08 13.71
CA VAL A 632 7.10 -6.25 14.84
C VAL A 632 5.72 -6.72 14.35
N VAL A 633 5.40 -6.53 13.06
CA VAL A 633 4.21 -7.12 12.44
C VAL A 633 4.49 -8.54 11.90
N GLU A 634 5.69 -8.81 11.36
CA GLU A 634 6.11 -10.18 11.01
C GLU A 634 6.24 -11.10 12.26
N GLU A 635 6.54 -10.52 13.43
CA GLU A 635 6.67 -11.22 14.71
C GLU A 635 5.33 -11.36 15.46
N ALA A 636 4.27 -10.70 14.97
CA ALA A 636 2.91 -10.72 15.52
C ALA A 636 1.88 -11.44 14.63
N THR A 637 2.35 -12.16 13.60
CA THR A 637 1.57 -13.02 12.69
C THR A 637 2.16 -14.42 12.62
#